data_AF-A0AAE4AAX6-F1
#
_entry.id   AF-A0AAE4AAX6-F1
#
_cell.length_a   1.000
_cell.length_b   1.000
_cell.length_c   1.000
_cell.angle_alpha   90.00
_cell.angle_beta   90.00
_cell.angle_gamma   90.00
#
_symmetry.space_group_name_H-M   'P 1'
#
loop_
_entity.id
_entity.type
_entity.pdbx_description
1 polymer ?
#
loop_
_entity_poly.entity_id
_entity_poly.type
_entity_poly.pdbx_seq_one_letter_code
_entity_poly.pdbx_strand_id
1 'polypeptide(L)' 'MLWRLIKAVLVLTVFAALGLIAYAYVGPIFFAEDFAPPVQEVTKPVTLEVE' A
#
# COMPACT_ATOMS: atom_id res chain seq x y z
N MET A 1 32.83 9.27 -15.38
CA MET A 1 31.55 9.95 -15.11
C MET A 1 30.41 8.98 -14.80
N LEU A 2 30.20 7.94 -15.61
CA LEU A 2 29.11 6.96 -15.46
C LEU A 2 28.95 6.40 -14.04
N TRP A 3 30.05 6.04 -13.38
CA TRP A 3 30.01 5.52 -12.01
C TRP A 3 29.43 6.49 -10.96
N ARG A 4 29.62 7.80 -11.15
CA ARG A 4 29.02 8.83 -10.28
C ARG A 4 27.51 8.91 -10.47
N LEU A 5 27.05 8.77 -11.71
CA LEU A 5 25.63 8.74 -12.05
C LEU A 5 24.95 7.48 -11.49
N ILE A 6 25.57 6.31 -11.63
CA ILE A 6 25.04 5.06 -11.06
C ILE A 6 24.86 5.19 -9.54
N LYS A 7 25.86 5.71 -8.82
CA LYS A 7 25.72 5.97 -7.38
C LYS A 7 24.58 6.93 -7.06
N ALA A 8 24.44 8.01 -7.83
CA ALA A 8 23.35 8.95 -7.65
C ALA A 8 21.99 8.29 -7.85
N VAL A 9 21.83 7.48 -8.91
CA VAL A 9 20.60 6.72 -9.16
C VAL A 9 20.31 5.76 -8.02
N LEU A 10 21.29 5.01 -7.53
CA LEU A 10 21.08 4.09 -6.41
C LEU A 10 20.59 4.82 -5.15
N VAL A 11 21.18 5.96 -4.82
CA VAL A 11 20.74 6.79 -3.69
C VAL A 11 19.30 7.27 -3.90
N LEU A 12 18.99 7.78 -5.10
CA LEU A 12 17.63 8.23 -5.42
C LEU A 12 16.61 7.08 -5.38
N THR A 13 16.98 5.88 -5.82
CA THR A 13 16.13 4.69 -5.72
C THR A 13 15.83 4.35 -4.26
N VAL A 14 16.82 4.43 -3.37
CA VAL A 14 16.60 4.23 -1.93
C VAL A 14 15.64 5.30 -1.39
N PHE A 15 15.82 6.57 -1.75
CA PHE A 15 14.89 7.62 -1.32
C PHE A 15 13.47 7.43 -1.87
N ALA A 16 13.33 6.99 -3.12
CA ALA A 16 12.02 6.67 -3.69
C ALA A 16 11.34 5.52 -2.93
N ALA A 17 12.09 4.46 -2.62
CA ALA A 17 11.58 3.34 -1.82
C ALA A 17 11.15 3.80 -0.41
N LEU A 18 11.95 4.63 0.26
CA LEU A 18 11.59 5.22 1.55
C LEU A 18 10.33 6.09 1.45
N GLY A 19 10.18 6.86 0.36
CA GLY A 19 8.99 7.66 0.09
C GLY A 19 7.73 6.80 -0.04
N LEU A 20 7.81 5.67 -0.75
CA LEU A 20 6.70 4.72 -0.86
C LEU A 20 6.36 4.07 0.49
N ILE A 21 7.37 3.71 1.27
CA ILE A 21 7.17 3.17 2.63
C ILE A 21 6.48 4.21 3.50
N ALA A 22 6.98 5.46 3.52
CA ALA A 22 6.37 6.54 4.28
C ALA A 22 4.92 6.78 3.86
N TYR A 23 4.64 6.79 2.55
CA TYR A 23 3.28 6.90 2.02
C TYR A 23 2.37 5.76 2.49
N ALA A 24 2.86 4.51 2.56
CA ALA A 24 2.05 3.39 3.05
C ALA A 24 1.65 3.53 4.52
N TYR A 25 2.48 4.15 5.37
CA TYR A 25 2.19 4.33 6.80
C TYR A 25 1.46 5.64 7.12
N VAL A 26 1.81 6.73 6.43
CA VAL A 26 1.25 8.06 6.66
C VAL A 26 0.00 8.29 5.80
N GLY A 27 -0.09 7.62 4.65
CA GLY A 27 -1.19 7.72 3.71
C GLY A 27 -2.56 7.46 4.32
N PRO A 28 -2.78 6.40 5.13
CA PRO A 28 -4.05 6.18 5.79
C PRO A 28 -4.51 7.34 6.71
N ILE A 29 -3.58 8.18 7.19
CA ILE A 29 -3.89 9.31 8.07
C ILE A 29 -4.37 10.52 7.26
N PHE A 30 -3.78 10.78 6.09
CA PHE A 30 -4.07 11.99 5.29
C PHE A 30 -4.94 11.72 4.05
N PHE A 31 -4.98 10.48 3.55
CA PHE A 31 -5.63 10.04 2.33
C PHE A 31 -6.46 8.78 2.58
N ALA A 32 -7.21 8.75 3.69
CA ALA A 32 -7.91 7.54 4.16
C ALA A 32 -8.80 6.85 3.09
N GLU A 33 -9.40 7.61 2.17
CA GLU A 33 -10.23 7.05 1.09
C GLU A 33 -9.45 6.10 0.16
N ASP A 34 -8.20 6.42 -0.20
CA ASP A 34 -7.36 5.58 -1.07
C ASP A 34 -6.98 4.25 -0.41
N PHE A 35 -7.10 4.16 0.91
CA PHE A 35 -6.75 2.98 1.72
C PHE A 35 -7.98 2.25 2.27
N ALA A 36 -9.20 2.73 1.99
CA ALA A 36 -10.42 2.14 2.50
C ALA A 36 -10.74 0.83 1.74
N PRO A 37 -11.15 -0.26 2.42
CA PRO A 37 -11.61 -1.46 1.75
C PRO A 37 -12.92 -1.16 1.00
N PRO A 38 -13.21 -1.89 -0.10
CA PRO A 38 -14.50 -1.78 -0.77
C PRO A 38 -15.61 -2.19 0.20
N VAL A 39 -16.49 -1.25 0.51
CA VAL A 39 -17.64 -1.49 1.40
C VAL A 39 -18.77 -2.09 0.58
N GLN A 40 -18.70 -3.41 0.36
CA GLN A 40 -19.77 -4.17 -0.27
C GLN A 40 -20.38 -5.13 0.74
N GLU A 41 -21.70 -5.15 0.81
CA GLU A 41 -22.41 -6.13 1.63
C GLU A 41 -22.31 -7.51 0.97
N VAL A 42 -21.80 -8.50 1.71
CA VAL A 42 -21.69 -9.89 1.25
C VAL A 42 -22.66 -10.75 2.03
N THR A 43 -23.75 -11.17 1.38
CA THR A 43 -24.73 -12.10 1.96
C THR A 43 -24.50 -13.50 1.40
N LYS A 44 -24.41 -14.52 2.27
CA LYS A 44 -24.34 -15.93 1.85
C LYS A 44 -25.42 -16.74 2.57
N PRO A 45 -26.13 -17.63 1.86
CA PRO A 45 -27.07 -18.53 2.50
C PRO A 45 -26.34 -19.50 3.43
N VAL A 46 -26.93 -19.79 4.59
CA VAL A 46 -26.44 -20.78 5.56
C VAL A 46 -27.46 -21.92 5.64
N THR A 47 -26.99 -23.15 5.48
CA THR A 47 -27.80 -24.36 5.73
C THR A 47 -27.81 -24.62 7.23
N LEU A 48 -28.99 -24.70 7.84
CA LEU A 48 -29.18 -25.08 9.24
C LEU A 48 -29.53 -26.56 9.30
N GLU A 49 -28.67 -27.36 9.92
CA GLU A 49 -28.97 -28.76 10.28
C GLU A 49 -29.67 -28.77 11.65
N VAL A 50 -30.77 -29.53 11.77
CA VAL A 50 -31.55 -29.68 13.00
C VAL A 50 -31.44 -31.15 13.41
N GLU A 51 -31.07 -31.42 14.67
CA GLU A 51 -31.09 -32.76 15.28
C GLU A 51 -32.52 -33.26 15.54
#